data_AF-A0A6J4E660-F1
#
_entry.id   AF-A0A6J4E660-F1
#
_cell.length_a   1.000
_cell.length_b   1.000
_cell.length_c   1.000
_cell.angle_alpha   90.00
_cell.angle_beta   90.00
_cell.angle_gamma   90.00
#
_symmetry.space_group_name_H-M   'P 1'
#
loop_
_entity.id
_entity.type
_entity.pdbx_description
1 polymer ?
#
loop_
_entity_poly.entity_id
_entity_poly.type
_entity_poly.pdbx_seq_one_letter_code
_entity_poly.pdbx_strand_id
1 'polypeptide(L)'
;MPDARHFPRPHFDVLMRDSRAPELPDSPLRRLDQARSQETPPMEDSLKFPTLEHFPEEILDIRPDSPAQACQALGDYRLVQATHLVQRIRETLDEHDPDTAGERAQYQEQLLSGLEALLLDAYLMFGRAREGDEPPRKAPLGSAETRATYR
;
A
#
# COMPACT_ATOMS: atom_id res chain seq x y z
N MET A 1 -5.68 51.82 -15.26
CA MET A 1 -6.09 50.42 -15.53
C MET A 1 -4.90 49.74 -16.22
N PRO A 2 -4.14 48.85 -15.56
CA PRO A 2 -3.08 48.11 -16.24
C PRO A 2 -3.63 46.84 -16.90
N ASP A 3 -3.15 46.59 -18.11
CA ASP A 3 -3.48 45.49 -19.03
C ASP A 3 -3.02 44.12 -18.50
N ALA A 4 -3.94 43.17 -18.40
CA ALA A 4 -3.70 41.80 -17.95
C ALA A 4 -3.36 40.85 -19.12
N ARG A 5 -2.31 41.15 -19.89
CA ARG A 5 -1.85 40.29 -21.00
C ARG A 5 -0.42 39.79 -20.84
N HIS A 6 -0.08 39.17 -19.72
CA HIS A 6 1.16 38.38 -19.61
C HIS A 6 0.98 37.21 -18.64
N PHE A 7 0.40 36.12 -19.13
CA PHE A 7 0.63 34.78 -18.58
C PHE A 7 1.08 33.89 -19.74
N PRO A 8 2.27 33.26 -19.67
CA PRO A 8 2.69 32.30 -20.67
C PRO A 8 1.86 31.02 -20.54
N ARG A 9 1.22 30.60 -21.64
CA ARG A 9 0.55 29.30 -21.74
C ARG A 9 1.59 28.18 -21.65
N PRO A 10 1.32 27.05 -20.98
CA PRO A 10 2.18 25.87 -21.12
C PRO A 10 2.06 25.33 -22.55
N HIS A 11 3.21 25.17 -23.20
CA HIS A 11 3.34 24.60 -24.54
C HIS A 11 2.93 23.12 -24.53
N PHE A 12 1.79 22.82 -25.14
CA PHE A 12 1.29 21.46 -25.34
C PHE A 12 1.90 20.73 -26.56
N ASP A 13 2.99 21.25 -27.13
CA ASP A 13 3.53 20.79 -28.43
C ASP A 13 4.84 19.97 -28.36
N VAL A 14 5.22 19.41 -27.19
CA VAL A 14 6.51 18.68 -27.05
C VAL A 14 6.35 17.16 -26.87
N LEU A 15 5.19 16.57 -27.17
CA LEU A 15 5.01 15.11 -27.06
C LEU A 15 4.57 14.38 -28.34
N MET A 16 4.56 15.05 -29.49
CA MET A 16 4.10 14.45 -30.75
C MET A 16 5.12 14.55 -31.88
N ARG A 17 6.37 14.12 -31.65
CA ARG A 17 7.33 13.81 -32.72
C ARG A 17 8.56 13.08 -32.19
N ASP A 18 8.48 11.75 -32.11
CA ASP A 18 9.63 10.92 -32.50
C ASP A 18 9.15 9.57 -33.05
N SER A 19 8.63 9.61 -34.27
CA SER A 19 8.32 8.45 -35.07
C SER A 19 9.57 8.03 -35.86
N ARG A 20 10.46 7.27 -35.21
CA ARG A 20 11.44 6.33 -35.81
C ARG A 20 12.21 5.64 -34.68
N ALA A 21 11.69 4.50 -34.22
CA ALA A 21 12.50 3.55 -33.45
C ALA A 21 13.60 2.97 -34.37
N PRO A 22 14.87 2.91 -33.96
CA PRO A 22 15.88 2.13 -34.67
C PRO A 22 15.56 0.64 -34.52
N GLU A 23 15.52 -0.09 -35.64
CA GLU A 23 15.42 -1.55 -35.68
C GLU A 23 16.52 -2.17 -34.81
N LEU A 24 16.16 -2.72 -33.65
CA LEU A 24 17.06 -3.50 -32.80
C LEU A 24 17.20 -4.91 -33.42
N PRO A 25 18.43 -5.41 -33.64
CA PRO A 25 18.63 -6.75 -34.17
C PRO A 25 18.22 -7.81 -33.14
N ASP A 26 17.67 -8.91 -33.67
CA ASP A 26 17.11 -10.09 -33.00
C ASP A 26 17.63 -10.35 -31.58
N SER A 27 16.84 -9.89 -30.60
CA SER A 27 17.08 -10.13 -29.19
C SER A 27 16.50 -11.50 -28.78
N PRO A 28 17.22 -12.32 -27.97
CA PRO A 28 16.81 -13.68 -27.57
C PRO A 28 15.47 -13.76 -26.81
N LEU A 29 14.88 -12.62 -26.46
CA LEU A 29 13.56 -12.50 -25.85
C LEU A 29 12.44 -13.07 -26.74
N ARG A 30 12.60 -13.11 -28.07
CA ARG A 30 11.58 -13.71 -28.96
C ARG A 30 11.45 -15.23 -28.85
N ARG A 31 12.43 -15.93 -28.26
CA ARG A 31 12.31 -17.37 -27.97
C ARG A 31 11.52 -17.66 -26.69
N LEU A 32 11.34 -16.70 -25.79
CA LEU A 32 10.49 -16.91 -24.61
C LEU A 32 9.00 -16.93 -24.98
N ASP A 33 8.59 -16.20 -26.01
CA ASP A 33 7.20 -16.18 -26.48
C ASP A 33 6.76 -17.49 -27.15
N GLN A 34 7.69 -18.33 -27.58
CA GLN A 34 7.38 -19.63 -28.19
C GLN A 34 7.42 -20.82 -27.22
N ALA A 35 7.80 -20.58 -25.95
CA ALA A 35 7.80 -21.60 -24.90
C ALA A 35 6.59 -21.51 -23.94
N ARG A 36 5.67 -20.57 -24.13
CA ARG A 36 4.43 -20.44 -23.34
C ARG A 36 3.24 -21.11 -24.05
N SER A 37 3.34 -22.42 -24.20
CA SER A 37 2.16 -23.30 -24.27
C SER A 37 2.29 -24.42 -23.24
N GLN A 38 2.78 -24.06 -22.05
CA GLN A 38 2.45 -24.82 -20.85
C GLN A 38 1.25 -24.12 -20.24
N GLU A 39 0.10 -24.80 -20.31
CA GLU A 39 -1.03 -24.56 -19.43
C GLU A 39 -0.50 -24.53 -18.00
N THR A 40 -0.34 -23.34 -17.44
CA THR A 40 -0.25 -23.19 -15.99
C THR A 40 -1.56 -23.75 -15.43
N PRO A 41 -1.53 -24.84 -14.64
CA PRO A 41 -2.73 -25.27 -13.95
C PRO A 41 -3.23 -24.08 -13.11
N PRO A 42 -4.56 -23.87 -13.00
CA PRO A 42 -5.07 -22.84 -12.12
C PRO A 42 -4.52 -23.15 -10.72
N MET A 43 -3.63 -22.29 -10.23
CA MET A 43 -3.13 -22.40 -8.88
C MET A 43 -4.34 -22.16 -7.98
N GLU A 44 -4.94 -23.22 -7.47
CA GLU A 44 -6.12 -23.16 -6.62
C GLU A 44 -5.85 -22.23 -5.42
N ASP A 45 -6.56 -21.11 -5.37
CA ASP A 45 -7.17 -20.45 -4.20
C ASP A 45 -6.37 -20.34 -2.89
N SER A 46 -5.03 -20.38 -2.91
CA SER A 46 -4.22 -20.30 -1.68
C SER A 46 -3.99 -18.88 -1.16
N LEU A 47 -4.51 -17.86 -1.85
CA LEU A 47 -4.45 -16.46 -1.42
C LEU A 47 -5.85 -15.85 -1.39
N LYS A 48 -6.79 -16.50 -0.69
CA LYS A 48 -8.04 -15.83 -0.34
C LYS A 48 -7.71 -14.72 0.66
N PHE A 49 -7.71 -13.49 0.18
CA PHE A 49 -7.71 -12.32 1.06
C PHE A 49 -8.94 -12.42 1.97
N PRO A 50 -8.77 -12.27 3.29
CA PRO A 50 -9.90 -12.26 4.20
C PRO A 50 -10.86 -11.12 3.82
N THR A 51 -12.15 -11.36 3.95
CA THR A 51 -13.19 -10.32 3.78
C THR A 51 -13.55 -9.75 5.15
N LEU A 52 -14.30 -8.65 5.19
CA LEU A 52 -14.70 -7.99 6.46
C LEU A 52 -15.42 -8.94 7.43
N GLU A 53 -16.17 -9.93 6.92
CA GLU A 53 -16.90 -10.92 7.71
C GLU A 53 -15.98 -11.85 8.53
N HIS A 54 -14.70 -11.91 8.18
CA HIS A 54 -13.72 -12.75 8.88
C HIS A 54 -13.15 -12.10 10.14
N PHE A 55 -13.51 -10.85 10.44
CA PHE A 55 -12.99 -10.12 11.59
C PHE A 55 -14.12 -9.79 12.58
N PRO A 56 -13.91 -10.03 13.89
CA PRO A 56 -14.87 -9.63 14.90
C PRO A 56 -14.93 -8.09 15.00
N GLU A 57 -16.13 -7.54 15.27
CA GLU A 57 -16.32 -6.09 15.43
C GLU A 57 -15.46 -5.50 16.58
N GLU A 58 -15.08 -6.34 17.55
CA GLU A 58 -14.28 -6.00 18.72
C GLU A 58 -12.79 -5.74 18.42
N ILE A 59 -12.33 -5.92 17.17
CA ILE A 59 -10.93 -5.76 16.78
C ILE A 59 -10.41 -4.32 16.88
N LEU A 60 -11.32 -3.36 17.09
CA LEU A 60 -11.03 -1.93 17.17
C LEU A 60 -10.42 -1.50 18.52
N ASP A 61 -10.51 -2.32 19.56
CA ASP A 61 -10.03 -1.98 20.91
C ASP A 61 -8.55 -2.33 21.12
N ILE A 62 -7.68 -1.74 20.30
CA ILE A 62 -6.23 -1.88 20.48
C ILE A 62 -5.69 -0.79 21.40
N ARG A 63 -5.13 -1.24 22.52
CA ARG A 63 -4.44 -0.44 23.52
C ARG A 63 -2.92 -0.53 23.35
N PRO A 64 -2.13 0.36 23.98
CA PRO A 64 -0.66 0.30 23.94
C PRO A 64 -0.08 -1.06 24.38
N ASP A 65 -0.76 -1.75 25.30
CA ASP A 65 -0.39 -3.04 25.90
C ASP A 65 -1.01 -4.26 25.19
N SER A 66 -1.72 -4.06 24.06
CA SER A 66 -2.30 -5.16 23.29
C SER A 66 -1.23 -6.11 22.76
N PRO A 67 -1.54 -7.42 22.68
CA PRO A 67 -0.60 -8.42 22.18
C PRO A 67 -0.31 -8.22 20.69
N ALA A 68 0.87 -8.66 20.25
CA ALA A 68 1.31 -8.58 18.85
C ALA A 68 0.29 -9.14 17.86
N GLN A 69 -0.35 -10.27 18.21
CA GLN A 69 -1.37 -10.90 17.38
C GLN A 69 -2.63 -10.03 17.20
N ALA A 70 -3.04 -9.29 18.23
CA ALA A 70 -4.15 -8.35 18.11
C ALA A 70 -3.78 -7.20 17.16
N CYS A 71 -2.59 -6.62 17.32
CA CYS A 71 -2.07 -5.60 16.41
C CYS A 71 -2.02 -6.11 14.96
N GLN A 72 -1.52 -7.32 14.73
CA GLN A 72 -1.52 -7.92 13.40
C GLN A 72 -2.93 -8.04 12.82
N ALA A 73 -3.87 -8.56 13.61
CA ALA A 73 -5.24 -8.76 13.16
C ALA A 73 -5.96 -7.44 12.83
N LEU A 74 -5.73 -6.36 13.60
CA LEU A 74 -6.25 -5.03 13.24
C LEU A 74 -5.58 -4.50 11.97
N GLY A 75 -4.26 -4.69 11.80
CA GLY A 75 -3.57 -4.33 10.57
C GLY A 75 -4.18 -5.00 9.34
N ASP A 76 -4.43 -6.30 9.42
CA ASP A 76 -5.10 -7.07 8.37
C ASP A 76 -6.51 -6.55 8.09
N TYR A 77 -7.29 -6.26 9.14
CA TYR A 77 -8.62 -5.67 9.01
C TYR A 77 -8.60 -4.32 8.28
N ARG A 78 -7.63 -3.44 8.59
CA ARG A 78 -7.44 -2.15 7.89
C ARG A 78 -7.10 -2.32 6.42
N LEU A 79 -6.28 -3.31 6.06
CA LEU A 79 -5.99 -3.62 4.67
C LEU A 79 -7.25 -4.07 3.91
N VAL A 80 -8.12 -4.86 4.54
CA VAL A 80 -9.40 -5.25 3.93
C VAL A 80 -10.33 -4.06 3.75
N GLN A 81 -10.41 -3.16 4.73
CA GLN A 81 -11.15 -1.89 4.56
C GLN A 81 -10.58 -1.06 3.39
N ALA A 82 -9.25 -1.02 3.25
CA ALA A 82 -8.59 -0.30 2.16
C ALA A 82 -8.91 -0.90 0.78
N THR A 83 -8.97 -2.24 0.64
CA THR A 83 -9.32 -2.87 -0.64
C THR A 83 -10.75 -2.56 -1.06
N HIS A 84 -11.71 -2.56 -0.11
CA HIS A 84 -13.08 -2.13 -0.37
C HIS A 84 -13.16 -0.65 -0.78
N LEU A 85 -12.38 0.21 -0.12
CA LEU A 85 -12.35 1.62 -0.46
C LEU A 85 -11.77 1.87 -1.86
N VAL A 86 -10.75 1.11 -2.27
CA VAL A 86 -10.22 1.14 -3.65
C VAL A 86 -11.28 0.72 -4.68
N GLN A 87 -12.08 -0.31 -4.38
CA GLN A 87 -13.20 -0.71 -5.26
C GLN A 87 -14.20 0.43 -5.42
N ARG A 88 -14.61 1.05 -4.31
CA ARG A 88 -15.51 2.20 -4.32
C ARG A 88 -14.95 3.38 -5.11
N ILE A 89 -13.66 3.70 -4.97
CA ILE A 89 -13.02 4.76 -5.75
C ILE A 89 -13.12 4.47 -7.25
N ARG A 90 -12.89 3.21 -7.67
CA ARG A 90 -13.03 2.80 -9.08
C ARG A 90 -14.45 2.96 -9.59
N GLU A 91 -15.44 2.53 -8.82
CA GLU A 91 -16.86 2.69 -9.16
C GLU A 91 -17.22 4.17 -9.35
N THR A 92 -16.71 5.05 -8.48
CA THR A 92 -16.95 6.50 -8.57
C THR A 92 -16.20 7.18 -9.72
N LEU A 93 -15.22 6.52 -10.33
CA LEU A 93 -14.52 7.02 -11.53
C LEU A 93 -15.34 6.73 -12.81
N ASP A 94 -16.14 5.68 -12.81
CA ASP A 94 -16.94 5.27 -13.97
C ASP A 94 -18.27 6.04 -14.09
N GLU A 95 -18.80 6.59 -12.99
CA GLU A 95 -20.00 7.43 -12.98
C GLU A 95 -19.70 8.82 -13.60
N HIS A 96 -20.11 9.08 -14.84
CA HIS A 96 -19.83 10.34 -15.54
C HIS A 96 -21.07 11.24 -15.62
N ASP A 97 -21.21 12.15 -14.65
CA ASP A 97 -22.18 13.25 -14.69
C ASP A 97 -21.44 14.61 -14.70
N PRO A 98 -21.51 15.39 -15.79
CA PRO A 98 -20.81 16.67 -15.91
C PRO A 98 -21.35 17.75 -14.97
N ASP A 99 -22.60 17.64 -14.50
CA ASP A 99 -23.22 18.66 -13.65
C ASP A 99 -22.76 18.60 -12.18
N THR A 100 -22.13 17.49 -11.77
CA THR A 100 -21.68 17.24 -10.39
C THR A 100 -20.16 17.19 -10.22
N ALA A 101 -19.39 17.66 -11.22
CA ALA A 101 -17.94 17.53 -11.26
C ALA A 101 -17.21 18.09 -10.01
N GLY A 102 -17.71 19.18 -9.42
CA GLY A 102 -17.13 19.79 -8.21
C GLY A 102 -17.36 18.97 -6.94
N GLU A 103 -18.59 18.49 -6.72
CA GLU A 103 -18.95 17.63 -5.58
C GLU A 103 -18.24 16.29 -5.65
N ARG A 104 -18.10 15.76 -6.87
CA ARG A 104 -17.34 14.54 -7.15
C ARG A 104 -15.87 14.66 -6.79
N ALA A 105 -15.21 15.77 -7.14
CA ALA A 105 -13.80 15.97 -6.80
C ALA A 105 -13.59 15.99 -5.28
N GLN A 106 -14.46 16.68 -4.54
CA GLN A 106 -14.41 16.68 -3.07
C GLN A 106 -14.64 15.29 -2.47
N TYR A 107 -15.59 14.54 -3.03
CA TYR A 107 -15.87 13.18 -2.60
C TYR A 107 -14.69 12.24 -2.88
N GLN A 108 -14.05 12.35 -4.04
CA GLN A 108 -12.84 11.58 -4.38
C GLN A 108 -11.70 11.87 -3.41
N GLU A 109 -11.45 13.15 -3.09
CA GLU A 109 -10.44 13.53 -2.09
C GLU A 109 -10.73 12.94 -0.70
N GLN A 110 -12.01 12.88 -0.30
CA GLN A 110 -12.40 12.24 0.96
C GLN A 110 -12.12 10.73 0.94
N LEU A 111 -12.44 10.04 -0.15
CA LEU A 111 -12.15 8.61 -0.29
C LEU A 111 -10.64 8.34 -0.30
N LEU A 112 -9.86 9.17 -0.98
CA LEU A 112 -8.39 9.06 -1.02
C LEU A 112 -7.76 9.33 0.35
N SER A 113 -8.24 10.35 1.06
CA SER A 113 -7.81 10.64 2.44
C SER A 113 -8.14 9.49 3.39
N GLY A 114 -9.32 8.90 3.25
CA GLY A 114 -9.71 7.71 4.01
C GLY A 114 -8.81 6.50 3.71
N LEU A 115 -8.42 6.32 2.45
CA LEU A 115 -7.52 5.26 2.04
C LEU A 115 -6.13 5.44 2.66
N GLU A 116 -5.58 6.65 2.60
CA GLU A 116 -4.29 6.96 3.23
C GLU A 116 -4.31 6.69 4.74
N ALA A 117 -5.38 7.12 5.43
CA ALA A 117 -5.53 6.89 6.86
C ALA A 117 -5.56 5.38 7.21
N LEU A 118 -6.29 4.57 6.43
CA LEU A 118 -6.35 3.11 6.63
C LEU A 118 -4.98 2.45 6.41
N LEU A 119 -4.24 2.88 5.39
CA LEU A 119 -2.92 2.33 5.08
C LEU A 119 -1.88 2.71 6.15
N LEU A 120 -1.91 3.95 6.64
CA LEU A 120 -1.06 4.39 7.74
C LEU A 120 -1.37 3.64 9.04
N ASP A 121 -2.66 3.46 9.37
CA ASP A 121 -3.06 2.70 10.55
C ASP A 121 -2.61 1.24 10.46
N ALA A 122 -2.80 0.59 9.30
CA ALA A 122 -2.30 -0.76 9.05
C ALA A 122 -0.78 -0.85 9.25
N TYR A 123 -0.03 0.09 8.67
CA TYR A 123 1.43 0.15 8.81
C TYR A 123 1.86 0.25 10.28
N LEU A 124 1.23 1.14 11.06
CA LEU A 124 1.52 1.30 12.48
C LEU A 124 1.21 0.02 13.27
N MET A 125 0.08 -0.63 12.97
CA MET A 125 -0.30 -1.88 13.61
C MET A 125 0.68 -3.03 13.31
N PHE A 126 1.14 -3.16 12.07
CA PHE A 126 2.18 -4.15 11.73
C PHE A 126 3.53 -3.83 12.36
N GLY A 127 3.88 -2.55 12.49
CA GLY A 127 5.07 -2.11 13.23
C GLY A 127 5.03 -2.61 14.68
N ARG A 128 3.91 -2.37 15.36
CA ARG A 128 3.70 -2.81 16.75
C ARG A 128 3.66 -4.33 16.90
N ALA A 129 3.09 -5.04 15.93
CA ALA A 129 3.09 -6.50 15.93
C ALA A 129 4.52 -7.07 15.85
N ARG A 130 5.40 -6.45 15.06
CA ARG A 130 6.81 -6.87 14.93
C ARG A 130 7.65 -6.58 16.18
N GLU A 131 7.37 -5.49 16.88
CA GLU A 131 8.06 -5.14 18.12
C GLU A 131 7.72 -6.09 19.27
N GLY A 132 6.48 -6.59 19.33
CA GLY A 132 6.05 -7.56 20.34
C GLY A 132 6.62 -8.97 20.16
N ASP A 133 7.25 -9.24 19.02
CA ASP A 133 7.84 -10.54 18.64
C ASP A 133 9.38 -10.57 18.82
N GLU A 134 10.02 -9.44 19.15
CA GLU A 134 11.46 -9.42 19.46
C GLU A 134 11.66 -10.08 20.86
N PRO A 135 12.33 -11.25 20.95
CA PRO A 135 12.64 -11.83 22.25
C PRO A 135 13.48 -10.84 23.05
N PRO A 136 13.34 -10.78 24.40
CA PRO A 136 14.14 -9.87 25.20
C PRO A 136 15.60 -10.07 24.84
N ARG A 137 16.24 -9.02 24.28
CA ARG A 137 17.68 -9.05 23.97
C ARG A 137 18.35 -9.53 25.24
N LYS A 138 18.89 -10.76 25.19
CA LYS A 138 19.68 -11.31 26.29
C LYS A 138 20.76 -10.28 26.56
N ALA A 139 20.64 -9.55 27.67
CA ALA A 139 21.76 -8.80 28.20
C ALA A 139 22.93 -9.79 28.26
N PRO A 140 24.12 -9.45 27.75
CA PRO A 140 25.24 -10.36 27.83
C PRO A 140 25.47 -10.71 29.29
N LEU A 141 25.20 -11.97 29.63
CA LEU A 141 25.63 -12.59 30.87
C LEU A 141 27.15 -12.65 30.84
N GLY A 142 27.77 -11.60 31.38
CA GLY A 142 29.20 -11.49 31.63
C GLY A 142 29.44 -10.08 32.17
N SER A 143 29.71 -9.85 33.44
CA SER A 143 30.61 -10.60 34.32
C SER A 143 30.20 -10.41 35.78
N ALA A 144 29.88 -11.51 36.46
CA ALA A 144 30.09 -11.59 37.88
C ALA A 144 31.58 -11.92 38.12
N GLU A 145 32.09 -11.40 39.23
CA GLU A 145 33.33 -11.80 39.91
C GLU A 145 34.67 -11.29 39.34
N THR A 146 35.17 -10.19 39.93
CA THR A 146 36.46 -10.26 40.63
C THR A 146 36.39 -9.46 41.93
N ARG A 147 36.37 -10.21 43.03
CA ARG A 147 36.57 -9.74 44.39
C ARG A 147 38.05 -9.36 44.55
N ALA A 148 38.37 -8.08 44.50
CA ALA A 148 39.70 -7.58 44.88
C ALA A 148 39.64 -7.03 46.31
N THR A 149 39.99 -7.87 47.28
CA THR A 149 40.41 -7.45 48.61
C THR A 149 41.77 -6.75 48.49
N TYR A 150 41.84 -5.45 48.83
CA TYR A 150 43.10 -4.79 49.15
C TYR A 150 43.27 -4.75 50.67
N ARG A 151 44.40 -5.30 51.12
CA ARG A 151 44.99 -5.07 52.45
C ARG A 151 45.78 -3.76 52.43
#